data_AF-A0A960M4D4-F1
#
_entry.id   AF-A0A960M4D4-F1
#
_cell.length_a   1.000
_cell.length_b   1.000
_cell.length_c   1.000
_cell.angle_alpha   90.00
_cell.angle_beta   90.00
_cell.angle_gamma   90.00
#
_symmetry.space_group_name_H-M   'P 1'
#
loop_
_entity.id
_entity.type
_entity.pdbx_description
1 polymer ?
#
loop_
_entity_poly.entity_id
_entity_poly.type
_entity_poly.pdbx_seq_one_letter_code
_entity_poly.pdbx_strand_id
1 'polypeptide(L)'
;MEPVKTFVHLLGDSTLDNVYWLIGNDSSSIPSAQEGCVKGQLATQLGEHYQVEDESYDGFTTTNVLDGGSVGEVLCYNRLYLTARLGQNQSMFVKPLERLREKVSKSPGATHYVVISVGGNDFRVLLLQPWKLLAEIPHVQERYLEIVRQIQSIEGNVRPIFMFQYRTDVRSRPYFICTILGVLGYIAATINTLAIGTLFYSAYQLTKNRVSIAVGIGKMFVAAAFLYLSHRQLSLRVTKEIFMGKQAGLAVFGASMERLYQPMIKKAKEDNIPILDLPNLFNPMDPTFYKCEIEPSREGGRFIAEQLAGIIKRYDSRVPTATTFENWRVKAL
;
A
#
# COMPACT_ATOMS: atom_id res chain seq x y z
N MET A 1 30.72 -6.19 -26.93
CA MET A 1 29.75 -5.16 -26.49
C MET A 1 29.47 -5.45 -25.03
N GLU A 2 29.60 -4.46 -24.15
CA GLU A 2 29.18 -4.65 -22.76
C GLU A 2 27.67 -4.97 -22.74
N PRO A 3 27.22 -5.92 -21.90
CA PRO A 3 25.81 -6.24 -21.79
C PRO A 3 25.04 -4.99 -21.35
N VAL A 4 23.90 -4.72 -21.99
CA VAL A 4 23.02 -3.61 -21.60
C VAL A 4 22.62 -3.83 -20.14
N LYS A 5 22.97 -2.86 -19.29
CA LYS A 5 22.69 -2.92 -17.86
C LYS A 5 21.19 -2.75 -17.61
N THR A 6 20.62 -3.53 -16.69
CA THR A 6 19.24 -3.34 -16.22
C THR A 6 19.26 -2.62 -14.87
N PHE A 7 18.42 -1.61 -14.71
CA PHE A 7 18.25 -0.88 -13.45
C PHE A 7 16.90 -1.20 -12.83
N VAL A 8 16.88 -1.29 -11.49
CA VAL A 8 15.67 -1.46 -10.70
C VAL A 8 15.59 -0.34 -9.68
N HIS A 9 14.63 0.55 -9.87
CA HIS A 9 14.41 1.74 -9.04
C HIS A 9 13.31 1.44 -8.03
N LEU A 10 13.60 1.59 -6.75
CA LEU A 10 12.62 1.53 -5.67
C LEU A 10 12.11 2.94 -5.39
N LEU A 11 10.81 3.16 -5.50
CA LEU A 11 10.16 4.47 -5.31
C LEU A 11 9.03 4.31 -4.30
N GLY A 12 9.14 4.93 -3.13
CA GLY A 12 8.15 4.67 -2.09
C GLY A 12 8.47 5.15 -0.70
N ASP A 13 7.96 4.40 0.28
CA ASP A 13 8.06 4.68 1.70
C ASP A 13 8.95 3.69 2.47
N SER A 14 8.78 3.66 3.81
CA SER A 14 9.53 2.81 4.74
C SER A 14 9.45 1.32 4.42
N THR A 15 8.44 0.88 3.67
CA THR A 15 8.28 -0.52 3.28
C THR A 15 9.38 -0.99 2.34
N LEU A 16 9.86 -0.10 1.45
CA LEU A 16 10.96 -0.38 0.53
C LEU A 16 12.32 0.02 1.12
N ASP A 17 12.39 1.14 1.85
CA ASP A 17 13.65 1.61 2.42
C ASP A 17 14.08 0.69 3.58
N ASN A 18 13.17 0.43 4.53
CA ASN A 18 13.26 -0.34 5.78
C ASN A 18 14.59 -0.39 6.57
N VAL A 19 15.63 0.34 6.17
CA VAL A 19 16.95 0.38 6.82
C VAL A 19 16.83 0.89 8.24
N TYR A 20 16.05 1.97 8.46
CA TYR A 20 15.84 2.54 9.79
C TYR A 20 15.36 1.51 10.80
N TRP A 21 14.38 0.70 10.39
CA TRP A 21 13.72 -0.29 11.24
C TRP A 21 14.61 -1.48 11.61
N LEU A 22 15.69 -1.70 10.85
CA LEU A 22 16.69 -2.73 11.10
C LEU A 22 17.84 -2.25 12.01
N ILE A 23 18.26 -0.97 11.91
CA ILE A 23 19.38 -0.40 12.69
C ILE A 23 19.09 -0.42 14.20
N GLY A 24 17.87 -0.07 14.61
CA GLY A 24 17.56 0.17 16.03
C GLY A 24 17.27 -1.06 16.88
N ASN A 25 16.81 -2.15 16.28
CA ASN A 25 16.19 -3.24 17.03
C ASN A 25 17.01 -4.54 17.07
N ASP A 26 17.90 -4.76 16.11
CA ASP A 26 18.64 -6.03 16.00
C ASP A 26 20.12 -5.85 16.38
N SER A 27 20.47 -4.72 17.02
CA SER A 27 21.86 -4.29 17.24
C SER A 27 22.70 -4.28 15.96
N SER A 28 22.03 -4.13 14.81
CA SER A 28 22.64 -4.32 13.51
C SER A 28 23.44 -3.07 13.13
N SER A 29 24.67 -3.29 12.64
CA SER A 29 25.46 -2.23 12.06
C SER A 29 24.78 -1.68 10.80
N ILE A 30 25.08 -0.44 10.42
CA ILE A 30 24.55 0.15 9.17
C ILE A 30 24.74 -0.79 7.96
N PRO A 31 25.93 -1.40 7.73
CA PRO A 31 26.10 -2.37 6.64
C PRO A 31 25.15 -3.57 6.74
N SER A 32 24.98 -4.15 7.92
CA SER A 32 24.07 -5.29 8.10
C SER A 32 22.60 -4.90 7.88
N ALA A 33 22.20 -3.68 8.26
CA ALA A 33 20.87 -3.15 7.96
C ALA A 33 20.69 -2.90 6.45
N GLN A 34 21.71 -2.38 5.76
CA GLN A 34 21.68 -2.16 4.31
C GLN A 34 21.65 -3.47 3.52
N GLU A 35 22.33 -4.52 3.98
CA GLU A 35 22.26 -5.85 3.40
C GLU A 35 20.92 -6.52 3.69
N GLY A 36 20.35 -6.28 4.87
CA GLY A 36 19.10 -6.87 5.33
C GLY A 36 17.83 -6.14 4.90
N CYS A 37 17.93 -4.95 4.30
CA CYS A 37 16.79 -4.21 3.78
C CYS A 37 16.33 -4.76 2.43
N VAL A 38 15.13 -4.35 1.98
CA VAL A 38 14.56 -4.83 0.70
C VAL A 38 15.51 -4.57 -0.46
N LYS A 39 16.14 -3.38 -0.51
CA LYS A 39 17.12 -3.04 -1.54
C LYS A 39 18.31 -3.99 -1.56
N GLY A 40 18.96 -4.22 -0.41
CA GLY A 40 20.13 -5.09 -0.31
C GLY A 40 19.80 -6.52 -0.72
N GLN A 41 18.70 -7.05 -0.19
CA GLN A 41 18.26 -8.40 -0.50
C GLN A 41 17.83 -8.54 -1.96
N LEU A 42 17.15 -7.54 -2.54
CA LEU A 42 16.77 -7.55 -3.95
C LEU A 42 18.00 -7.56 -4.86
N ALA A 43 19.03 -6.77 -4.53
CA ALA A 43 20.30 -6.77 -5.26
C ALA A 43 20.95 -8.16 -5.22
N THR A 44 20.99 -8.81 -4.06
CA THR A 44 21.48 -10.19 -3.92
C THR A 44 20.68 -11.18 -4.78
N GLN A 45 19.34 -11.09 -4.78
CA GLN A 45 18.47 -12.01 -5.52
C GLN A 45 18.59 -11.84 -7.05
N LEU A 46 18.86 -10.63 -7.52
CA LEU A 46 18.97 -10.31 -8.94
C LEU A 46 20.38 -10.58 -9.50
N GLY A 47 21.42 -10.41 -8.68
CA GLY A 47 22.83 -10.58 -9.09
C GLY A 47 23.39 -9.39 -9.87
N GLU A 48 24.63 -9.51 -10.34
CA GLU A 48 25.43 -8.40 -10.88
C GLU A 48 24.91 -7.80 -12.20
N HIS A 49 24.02 -8.51 -12.91
CA HIS A 49 23.38 -8.01 -14.13
C HIS A 49 22.40 -6.85 -13.87
N TYR A 50 21.98 -6.66 -12.63
CA TYR A 50 21.02 -5.64 -12.24
C TYR A 50 21.66 -4.65 -11.27
N GLN A 51 21.35 -3.36 -11.43
CA GLN A 51 21.67 -2.33 -10.45
C GLN A 51 20.40 -1.88 -9.75
N VAL A 52 20.32 -2.13 -8.45
CA VAL A 52 19.19 -1.72 -7.61
C VAL A 52 19.47 -0.36 -6.99
N GLU A 53 18.62 0.61 -7.30
CA GLU A 53 18.69 1.98 -6.83
C GLU A 53 17.45 2.30 -6.02
N ASP A 54 17.62 3.11 -4.99
CA ASP A 54 16.57 3.31 -4.01
C ASP A 54 16.31 4.80 -3.80
N GLU A 55 15.10 5.21 -4.16
CA GLU A 55 14.49 6.52 -3.97
C GLU A 55 13.22 6.42 -3.09
N SER A 56 13.15 5.38 -2.25
CA SER A 56 12.16 5.27 -1.17
C SER A 56 12.71 5.83 0.15
N TYR A 57 11.84 6.44 0.94
CA TYR A 57 12.22 7.14 2.17
C TYR A 57 11.16 6.94 3.24
N ASP A 58 11.59 6.66 4.48
CA ASP A 58 10.65 6.52 5.60
C ASP A 58 9.76 7.77 5.77
N GLY A 59 8.47 7.53 6.02
CA GLY A 59 7.48 8.57 6.23
C GLY A 59 6.91 9.19 4.96
N PHE A 60 7.46 8.89 3.78
CA PHE A 60 6.98 9.50 2.55
C PHE A 60 5.54 9.11 2.21
N THR A 61 4.76 10.12 1.84
CA THR A 61 3.40 10.01 1.29
C THR A 61 3.42 10.11 -0.23
N THR A 62 2.27 9.89 -0.89
CA THR A 62 2.16 10.13 -2.34
C THR A 62 2.53 11.56 -2.74
N THR A 63 2.18 12.55 -1.91
CA THR A 63 2.58 13.96 -2.11
C THR A 63 4.09 14.13 -2.07
N ASN A 64 4.79 13.48 -1.13
CA ASN A 64 6.25 13.60 -1.04
C ASN A 64 6.97 12.98 -2.24
N VAL A 65 6.41 11.92 -2.84
CA VAL A 65 6.96 11.34 -4.06
C VAL A 65 6.82 12.29 -5.25
N LEU A 66 5.68 13.00 -5.35
CA LEU A 66 5.39 13.96 -6.41
C LEU A 66 6.20 15.25 -6.28
N ASP A 67 6.15 15.88 -5.11
CA ASP A 67 6.61 17.26 -4.92
C ASP A 67 7.99 17.33 -4.22
N GLY A 68 8.43 16.21 -3.66
CA GLY A 68 9.56 16.12 -2.75
C GLY A 68 9.17 16.18 -1.28
N GLY A 69 10.10 15.83 -0.42
CA GLY A 69 9.90 15.81 1.02
C GLY A 69 11.21 15.83 1.78
N SER A 70 11.14 16.16 3.08
CA SER A 70 12.28 16.09 3.98
C SER A 70 12.45 14.68 4.52
N VAL A 71 13.60 14.06 4.25
CA VAL A 71 13.93 12.74 4.78
C VAL A 71 14.05 12.81 6.30
N GLY A 72 13.40 11.86 6.97
CA GLY A 72 13.40 11.77 8.43
C GLY A 72 12.40 12.68 9.12
N GLU A 73 11.46 13.32 8.42
CA GLU A 73 10.43 14.17 9.06
C GLU A 73 9.56 13.39 10.07
N VAL A 74 9.29 12.11 9.80
CA VAL A 74 8.48 11.25 10.67
C VAL A 74 9.32 10.53 11.75
N LEU A 75 10.65 10.53 11.59
CA LEU A 75 11.57 9.87 12.51
C LEU A 75 12.20 10.92 13.42
N CYS A 76 12.26 10.66 14.72
CA CYS A 76 13.11 11.47 15.59
C CYS A 76 14.56 11.39 15.06
N TYR A 77 15.11 12.54 14.63
CA TYR A 77 16.40 12.71 13.93
C TYR A 77 17.46 11.66 14.30
N ASN A 78 17.45 10.51 13.60
CA ASN A 78 18.44 9.47 13.80
C ASN A 78 19.60 9.76 12.85
N ARG A 79 20.63 10.41 13.39
CA ARG A 79 21.83 10.81 12.63
C ARG A 79 22.50 9.65 11.91
N LEU A 80 22.47 8.43 12.49
CA LEU A 80 23.07 7.25 11.86
C LEU A 80 22.30 6.87 10.58
N TYR A 81 20.97 6.82 10.65
CA TYR A 81 20.13 6.57 9.48
C TYR A 81 20.30 7.65 8.41
N LEU A 82 20.21 8.93 8.78
CA LEU A 82 20.37 10.04 7.84
C LEU A 82 21.74 10.00 7.15
N THR A 83 22.81 9.72 7.91
CA THR A 83 24.16 9.57 7.34
C THR A 83 24.23 8.37 6.40
N ALA A 84 23.62 7.25 6.76
CA ALA A 84 23.58 6.05 5.91
C ALA A 84 22.81 6.27 4.61
N ARG A 85 21.76 7.09 4.63
CA ARG A 85 20.86 7.27 3.48
C ARG A 85 21.25 8.41 2.56
N LEU A 86 21.65 9.54 3.13
CA LEU A 86 21.95 10.78 2.40
C LEU A 86 23.46 11.05 2.29
N GLY A 87 24.30 10.36 3.07
CA GLY A 87 25.71 10.75 3.22
C GLY A 87 25.86 12.03 4.04
N GLN A 88 27.11 12.47 4.24
CA GLN A 88 27.42 13.55 5.20
C GLN A 88 27.04 14.97 4.72
N ASN A 89 26.79 15.19 3.42
CA ASN A 89 26.68 16.54 2.83
C ASN A 89 25.46 16.74 1.90
N GLN A 90 24.44 15.88 1.96
CA GLN A 90 23.26 16.05 1.10
C GLN A 90 22.14 16.81 1.82
N SER A 91 21.39 17.57 1.01
CA SER A 91 20.10 18.15 1.41
C SER A 91 19.19 17.06 1.97
N MET A 92 18.54 17.34 3.11
CA MET A 92 17.49 16.48 3.65
C MET A 92 16.22 16.52 2.79
N PHE A 93 16.02 17.59 2.02
CA PHE A 93 14.94 17.66 1.05
C PHE A 93 15.33 16.94 -0.23
N VAL A 94 14.52 15.96 -0.63
CA VAL A 94 14.74 15.13 -1.82
C VAL A 94 13.49 15.13 -2.70
N LYS A 95 13.69 14.99 -4.01
CA LYS A 95 12.63 14.91 -5.02
C LYS A 95 12.75 13.58 -5.79
N PRO A 96 12.06 12.52 -5.34
CA PRO A 96 12.28 11.17 -5.85
C PRO A 96 12.07 11.04 -7.37
N LEU A 97 11.01 11.65 -7.91
CA LEU A 97 10.73 11.58 -9.36
C LEU A 97 11.74 12.35 -10.22
N GLU A 98 12.25 13.49 -9.75
CA GLU A 98 13.30 14.22 -10.46
C GLU A 98 14.60 13.40 -10.50
N ARG A 99 14.98 12.78 -9.37
CA ARG A 99 16.15 11.89 -9.29
C ARG A 99 16.00 10.68 -10.20
N LEU A 100 14.82 10.04 -10.23
CA LEU A 100 14.54 8.94 -11.14
C LEU A 100 14.75 9.36 -12.60
N ARG A 101 14.18 10.50 -13.02
CA ARG A 101 14.31 11.03 -14.38
C ARG A 101 15.78 11.30 -14.74
N GLU A 102 16.54 11.89 -13.83
CA GLU A 102 17.98 12.11 -14.02
C GLU A 102 18.73 10.79 -14.27
N LYS A 103 18.45 9.74 -13.48
CA LYS A 103 19.13 8.45 -13.63
C LYS A 103 18.75 7.70 -14.89
N VAL A 104 17.48 7.75 -15.30
CA VAL A 104 17.05 7.20 -16.59
C VAL A 104 17.75 7.92 -17.75
N SER A 105 17.83 9.26 -17.70
CA SER A 105 18.47 10.05 -18.75
C SER A 105 19.98 9.77 -18.92
N LYS A 106 20.65 9.31 -17.86
CA LYS A 106 22.07 8.93 -17.90
C LYS A 106 22.32 7.57 -18.56
N SER A 107 21.29 6.76 -18.76
CA SER A 107 21.39 5.41 -19.34
C SER A 107 20.25 5.12 -20.33
N PRO A 108 20.09 5.92 -21.40
CA PRO A 108 18.89 5.86 -22.26
C PRO A 108 18.69 4.52 -22.99
N GLY A 109 19.75 3.73 -23.17
CA GLY A 109 19.69 2.39 -23.77
C GLY A 109 19.39 1.26 -22.79
N ALA A 110 19.33 1.53 -21.49
CA ALA A 110 19.09 0.53 -20.46
C ALA A 110 17.60 0.23 -20.25
N THR A 111 17.31 -0.90 -19.63
CA THR A 111 15.96 -1.21 -19.13
C THR A 111 15.83 -0.71 -17.69
N HIS A 112 14.76 0.03 -17.39
CA HIS A 112 14.52 0.61 -16.07
C HIS A 112 13.22 0.08 -15.49
N TYR A 113 13.30 -0.87 -14.55
CA TYR A 113 12.16 -1.28 -13.74
C TYR A 113 11.93 -0.26 -12.62
N VAL A 114 10.68 0.16 -12.38
CA VAL A 114 10.35 1.13 -11.32
C VAL A 114 9.29 0.53 -10.41
N VAL A 115 9.69 0.11 -9.21
CA VAL A 115 8.81 -0.45 -8.19
C VAL A 115 8.19 0.69 -7.39
N ILE A 116 6.86 0.78 -7.37
CA ILE A 116 6.11 1.85 -6.72
C ILE A 116 5.38 1.30 -5.50
N SER A 117 5.79 1.70 -4.29
CA SER A 117 5.14 1.34 -3.02
C SER A 117 4.99 2.55 -2.13
N VAL A 118 3.85 3.22 -2.22
CA VAL A 118 3.52 4.41 -1.42
C VAL A 118 2.01 4.48 -1.20
N GLY A 119 1.60 5.19 -0.16
CA GLY A 119 0.19 5.42 0.18
C GLY A 119 -0.13 5.02 1.62
N GLY A 120 0.64 4.10 2.21
CA GLY A 120 0.44 3.68 3.61
C GLY A 120 0.54 4.86 4.57
N ASN A 121 1.53 5.73 4.36
CA ASN A 121 1.72 6.93 5.17
C ASN A 121 0.61 7.98 5.00
N ASP A 122 0.02 8.10 3.81
CA ASP A 122 -1.14 8.99 3.58
C ASP A 122 -2.30 8.65 4.53
N PHE A 123 -2.50 7.35 4.81
CA PHE A 123 -3.49 6.90 5.80
C PHE A 123 -2.98 7.06 7.23
N ARG A 124 -1.70 6.75 7.48
CA ARG A 124 -1.10 6.80 8.82
C ARG A 124 -1.23 8.17 9.46
N VAL A 125 -0.95 9.24 8.72
CA VAL A 125 -1.03 10.62 9.23
C VAL A 125 -2.46 11.06 9.56
N LEU A 126 -3.47 10.36 9.03
CA LEU A 126 -4.89 10.63 9.26
C LEU A 126 -5.57 9.63 10.21
N LEU A 127 -4.84 8.69 10.83
CA LEU A 127 -5.44 7.63 11.66
C LEU A 127 -6.33 8.17 12.78
N LEU A 128 -5.94 9.27 13.42
CA LEU A 128 -6.73 9.90 14.48
C LEU A 128 -7.95 10.70 13.96
N GLN A 129 -8.10 10.82 12.64
CA GLN A 129 -9.18 11.53 11.96
C GLN A 129 -9.87 10.59 10.94
N PRO A 130 -10.52 9.52 11.41
CA PRO A 130 -10.92 8.39 10.57
C PRO A 130 -11.88 8.73 9.43
N TRP A 131 -12.75 9.72 9.62
CA TRP A 131 -13.63 10.19 8.55
C TRP A 131 -12.86 10.94 7.46
N LYS A 132 -11.85 11.73 7.84
CA LYS A 132 -10.93 12.36 6.87
C LYS A 132 -10.09 11.31 6.16
N LEU A 133 -9.65 10.28 6.87
CA LEU A 133 -8.93 9.13 6.29
C LEU A 133 -9.74 8.49 5.16
N LEU A 134 -11.02 8.20 5.37
CA LEU A 134 -11.89 7.62 4.32
C LEU A 134 -12.14 8.60 3.17
N ALA A 135 -12.27 9.89 3.47
CA ALA A 135 -12.45 10.93 2.46
C ALA A 135 -11.18 11.20 1.64
N GLU A 136 -10.00 10.90 2.17
CA GLU A 136 -8.71 11.12 1.50
C GLU A 136 -8.39 10.04 0.46
N ILE A 137 -9.03 8.86 0.53
CA ILE A 137 -8.78 7.72 -0.39
C ILE A 137 -8.77 8.15 -1.87
N PRO A 138 -9.77 8.89 -2.40
CA PRO A 138 -9.77 9.29 -3.81
C PRO A 138 -8.59 10.21 -4.20
N HIS A 139 -8.13 11.06 -3.27
CA HIS A 139 -7.00 11.94 -3.53
C HIS A 139 -5.68 11.17 -3.53
N VAL A 140 -5.51 10.18 -2.64
CA VAL A 140 -4.37 9.26 -2.68
C VAL A 140 -4.35 8.47 -3.99
N GLN A 141 -5.52 8.02 -4.45
CA GLN A 141 -5.66 7.33 -5.74
C GLN A 141 -5.22 8.20 -6.91
N GLU A 142 -5.71 9.44 -6.96
CA GLU A 142 -5.34 10.40 -8.01
C GLU A 142 -3.84 10.69 -8.02
N ARG A 143 -3.25 10.95 -6.85
CA ARG A 143 -1.81 11.21 -6.71
C ARG A 143 -0.98 9.99 -7.09
N TYR A 144 -1.38 8.77 -6.69
CA TYR A 144 -0.68 7.56 -7.10
C TYR A 144 -0.73 7.38 -8.62
N LEU A 145 -1.88 7.60 -9.26
CA LEU A 145 -1.99 7.52 -10.72
C LEU A 145 -1.23 8.64 -11.45
N GLU A 146 -1.09 9.83 -10.85
CA GLU A 146 -0.19 10.88 -11.32
C GLU A 146 1.28 10.43 -11.29
N ILE A 147 1.74 9.81 -10.19
CA ILE A 147 3.10 9.24 -10.08
C ILE A 147 3.34 8.26 -11.24
N VAL A 148 2.39 7.36 -11.49
CA VAL A 148 2.49 6.37 -12.59
C VAL A 148 2.57 7.06 -13.95
N ARG A 149 1.72 8.07 -14.21
CA ARG A 149 1.75 8.85 -15.46
C ARG A 149 3.10 9.56 -15.64
N GLN A 150 3.65 10.14 -14.58
CA GLN A 150 4.96 10.79 -14.65
C GLN A 150 6.07 9.79 -14.95
N ILE A 151 6.07 8.60 -14.33
CA ILE A 151 7.04 7.54 -14.60
C ILE A 151 6.95 7.07 -16.06
N GLN A 152 5.74 6.83 -16.55
CA GLN A 152 5.52 6.39 -17.95
C GLN A 152 5.86 7.47 -18.97
N SER A 153 5.88 8.75 -18.57
CA SER A 153 6.30 9.87 -19.44
C SER A 153 7.81 10.04 -19.56
N ILE A 154 8.61 9.31 -18.76
CA ILE A 154 10.07 9.38 -18.84
C ILE A 154 10.52 8.68 -20.13
N GLU A 155 11.30 9.39 -20.94
CA GLU A 155 11.89 8.84 -22.16
C GLU A 155 12.85 7.68 -21.83
N GLY A 156 12.65 6.53 -22.47
CA GLY A 156 13.46 5.32 -22.27
C GLY A 156 12.60 4.07 -22.13
N ASN A 157 13.24 2.92 -21.91
CA ASN A 157 12.55 1.64 -21.64
C ASN A 157 12.22 1.54 -20.14
N VAL A 158 11.24 2.35 -19.70
CA VAL A 158 10.77 2.40 -18.31
C VAL A 158 9.58 1.46 -18.11
N ARG A 159 9.68 0.57 -17.12
CA ARG A 159 8.71 -0.49 -16.83
C ARG A 159 8.24 -0.37 -15.38
N PRO A 160 7.09 0.26 -15.12
CA PRO A 160 6.56 0.35 -13.76
C PRO A 160 6.18 -1.04 -13.23
N ILE A 161 6.21 -1.20 -11.90
CA ILE A 161 5.74 -2.35 -11.15
C ILE A 161 4.97 -1.80 -9.94
N PHE A 162 3.72 -2.20 -9.76
CA PHE A 162 2.96 -1.80 -8.57
C PHE A 162 3.29 -2.76 -7.43
N MET A 163 3.57 -2.20 -6.25
CA MET A 163 3.67 -2.96 -5.02
C MET A 163 2.68 -2.39 -4.01
N PHE A 164 1.72 -3.21 -3.61
CA PHE A 164 0.71 -2.81 -2.64
C PHE A 164 1.18 -3.13 -1.22
N GLN A 165 0.91 -2.22 -0.28
CA GLN A 165 1.20 -2.40 1.15
C GLN A 165 0.46 -3.60 1.74
N TYR A 166 1.15 -4.46 2.50
CA TYR A 166 0.52 -5.58 3.21
C TYR A 166 -0.44 -5.16 4.33
N ARG A 167 -1.14 -6.15 4.90
CA ARG A 167 -2.00 -5.98 6.09
C ARG A 167 -1.17 -5.88 7.35
N THR A 168 -1.62 -5.11 8.33
CA THR A 168 -0.90 -4.91 9.59
C THR A 168 -0.81 -6.20 10.42
N ASP A 169 0.28 -6.39 11.18
CA ASP A 169 0.38 -7.44 12.20
C ASP A 169 -0.61 -7.15 13.32
N VAL A 170 -1.54 -8.07 13.55
CA VAL A 170 -2.65 -7.86 14.49
C VAL A 170 -2.25 -7.95 15.95
N ARG A 171 -1.08 -8.53 16.22
CA ARG A 171 -0.57 -8.73 17.58
C ARG A 171 0.20 -7.53 18.09
N SER A 172 0.91 -6.85 17.20
CA SER A 172 1.63 -5.63 17.50
C SER A 172 0.69 -4.43 17.36
N ARG A 173 0.76 -3.47 18.29
CA ARG A 173 -0.11 -2.28 18.27
C ARG A 173 0.59 -0.94 18.55
N PRO A 174 1.84 -0.71 18.11
CA PRO A 174 2.51 0.58 18.32
C PRO A 174 1.74 1.74 17.67
N TYR A 175 1.01 1.51 16.57
CA TYR A 175 0.28 2.56 15.87
C TYR A 175 -1.22 2.56 16.16
N PHE A 176 -1.71 1.60 16.95
CA PHE A 176 -3.14 1.44 17.29
C PHE A 176 -4.07 1.37 16.06
N ILE A 177 -3.57 1.02 14.87
CA ILE A 177 -4.33 1.06 13.60
C ILE A 177 -5.55 0.16 13.71
N CYS A 178 -5.35 -1.10 14.08
CA CYS A 178 -6.44 -2.07 14.25
C CYS A 178 -7.43 -1.67 15.36
N THR A 179 -6.98 -0.94 16.38
CA THR A 179 -7.84 -0.48 17.47
C THR A 179 -8.76 0.64 16.98
N ILE A 180 -8.20 1.68 16.36
CA ILE A 180 -8.97 2.83 15.85
C ILE A 180 -9.95 2.38 14.77
N LEU A 181 -9.49 1.59 13.80
CA LEU A 181 -10.34 1.05 12.75
C LEU A 181 -11.38 0.06 13.32
N GLY A 182 -11.08 -0.61 14.42
CA GLY A 182 -12.03 -1.47 15.13
C GLY A 182 -13.23 -0.70 15.66
N VAL A 183 -13.00 0.46 16.29
CA VAL A 183 -14.08 1.34 16.78
C VAL A 183 -14.98 1.76 15.62
N LEU A 184 -14.41 2.18 14.49
CA LEU A 184 -15.19 2.51 13.29
C LEU A 184 -16.00 1.32 12.76
N GLY A 185 -15.39 0.14 12.73
CA GLY A 185 -16.04 -1.08 12.28
C GLY A 185 -17.27 -1.41 13.12
N TYR A 186 -17.16 -1.28 14.45
CA TYR A 186 -18.30 -1.50 15.36
C TYR A 186 -19.38 -0.41 15.22
N ILE A 187 -19.01 0.86 15.06
CA ILE A 187 -19.98 1.93 14.79
C ILE A 187 -20.73 1.64 13.50
N ALA A 188 -20.02 1.32 12.41
CA ALA A 188 -20.62 1.00 11.12
C ALA A 188 -21.51 -0.25 11.20
N ALA A 189 -21.06 -1.31 11.85
CA ALA A 189 -21.85 -2.52 12.05
C ALA A 189 -23.12 -2.25 12.87
N THR A 190 -23.05 -1.42 13.90
CA THR A 190 -24.21 -1.01 14.71
C THR A 190 -25.22 -0.23 13.88
N ILE A 191 -24.77 0.81 13.15
CA ILE A 191 -25.63 1.61 12.26
C ILE A 191 -26.32 0.71 11.23
N ASN A 192 -25.56 -0.18 10.59
CA ASN A 192 -26.10 -1.08 9.57
C ASN A 192 -27.12 -2.04 10.17
N THR A 193 -26.85 -2.61 11.34
CA THR A 193 -27.77 -3.52 12.04
C THR A 193 -29.06 -2.82 12.44
N LEU A 194 -28.97 -1.61 13.01
CA LEU A 194 -30.14 -0.81 13.40
C LEU A 194 -30.98 -0.42 12.19
N ALA A 195 -30.35 -0.02 11.09
CA ALA A 195 -31.07 0.36 9.88
C ALA A 195 -31.75 -0.85 9.22
N ILE A 196 -31.08 -2.01 9.14
CA ILE A 196 -31.67 -3.27 8.68
C ILE A 196 -32.85 -3.68 9.58
N GLY A 197 -32.67 -3.64 10.90
CA GLY A 197 -33.73 -3.93 11.85
C GLY A 197 -34.93 -2.98 11.70
N THR A 198 -34.68 -1.69 11.46
CA THR A 198 -35.72 -0.68 11.22
C THR A 198 -36.50 -0.96 9.93
N LEU A 199 -35.83 -1.40 8.87
CA LEU A 199 -36.49 -1.83 7.63
C LEU A 199 -37.45 -3.00 7.89
N PHE A 200 -36.96 -4.07 8.52
CA PHE A 200 -37.78 -5.26 8.81
C PHE A 200 -38.92 -4.95 9.77
N TYR A 201 -38.66 -4.18 10.83
CA TYR A 201 -39.68 -3.80 11.80
C TYR A 201 -40.76 -2.91 11.17
N SER A 202 -40.38 -1.95 10.32
CA SER A 202 -41.35 -1.08 9.63
C SER A 202 -42.19 -1.87 8.63
N ALA A 203 -41.59 -2.78 7.87
CA ALA A 203 -42.31 -3.69 6.98
C ALA A 203 -43.29 -4.57 7.76
N TYR A 204 -42.86 -5.14 8.89
CA TYR A 204 -43.72 -5.92 9.78
C TYR A 204 -44.92 -5.10 10.30
N GLN A 205 -44.69 -3.88 10.80
CA GLN A 205 -45.74 -3.01 11.31
C GLN A 205 -46.77 -2.63 10.23
N LEU A 206 -46.31 -2.42 8.99
CA LEU A 206 -47.19 -2.21 7.83
C LEU A 206 -48.05 -3.45 7.55
N THR A 207 -47.46 -4.65 7.55
CA THR A 207 -48.22 -5.90 7.32
C THR A 207 -49.28 -6.18 8.40
N LYS A 208 -49.09 -5.63 9.60
CA LYS A 208 -50.01 -5.74 10.73
C LYS A 208 -50.98 -4.56 10.87
N ASN A 209 -50.94 -3.60 9.94
CA ASN A 209 -51.74 -2.37 9.99
C ASN A 209 -51.58 -1.59 11.32
N ARG A 210 -50.42 -1.69 11.97
CA ARG A 210 -50.14 -1.06 13.27
C ARG A 210 -49.66 0.38 13.15
N VAL A 211 -49.29 0.80 11.94
CA VAL A 211 -48.87 2.17 11.60
C VAL A 211 -49.50 2.56 10.27
N SER A 212 -49.65 3.86 10.02
CA SER A 212 -50.08 4.33 8.70
C SER A 212 -49.02 4.00 7.64
N ILE A 213 -49.49 3.81 6.40
CA ILE A 213 -48.62 3.53 5.25
C ILE A 213 -47.53 4.60 5.11
N ALA A 214 -47.91 5.88 5.21
CA ALA A 214 -46.98 7.00 5.11
C ALA A 214 -45.86 6.93 6.17
N VAL A 215 -46.20 6.64 7.43
CA VAL A 215 -45.20 6.53 8.52
C VAL A 215 -44.28 5.34 8.30
N GLY A 216 -44.82 4.17 7.91
CA GLY A 216 -44.01 2.99 7.66
C GLY A 216 -43.03 3.18 6.49
N ILE A 217 -43.52 3.73 5.37
CA ILE A 217 -42.68 4.04 4.20
C ILE A 217 -41.62 5.10 4.56
N GLY A 218 -42.00 6.15 5.30
CA GLY A 218 -41.04 7.18 5.73
C GLY A 218 -39.89 6.60 6.56
N LYS A 219 -40.18 5.72 7.52
CA LYS A 219 -39.15 5.02 8.32
C LYS A 219 -38.26 4.14 7.44
N MET A 220 -38.84 3.40 6.50
CA MET A 220 -38.07 2.57 5.58
C MET A 220 -37.13 3.40 4.70
N PHE A 221 -37.61 4.54 4.19
CA PHE A 221 -36.80 5.46 3.39
C PHE A 221 -35.60 6.00 4.19
N VAL A 222 -35.83 6.46 5.41
CA VAL A 222 -34.75 6.95 6.30
C VAL A 222 -33.72 5.85 6.56
N ALA A 223 -34.17 4.63 6.90
CA ALA A 223 -33.27 3.51 7.13
C ALA A 223 -32.46 3.12 5.87
N ALA A 224 -33.09 3.11 4.70
CA ALA A 224 -32.42 2.87 3.42
C ALA A 224 -31.38 3.96 3.11
N ALA A 225 -31.69 5.23 3.39
CA ALA A 225 -30.75 6.34 3.23
C ALA A 225 -29.54 6.19 4.16
N PHE A 226 -29.74 5.81 5.43
CA PHE A 226 -28.63 5.53 6.35
C PHE A 226 -27.76 4.35 5.88
N LEU A 227 -28.36 3.26 5.40
CA LEU A 227 -27.59 2.14 4.83
C LEU A 227 -26.80 2.58 3.61
N TYR A 228 -27.40 3.36 2.71
CA TYR A 228 -26.72 3.88 1.53
C TYR A 228 -25.52 4.78 1.91
N LEU A 229 -25.72 5.72 2.83
CA LEU A 229 -24.66 6.62 3.30
C LEU A 229 -23.54 5.86 4.03
N SER A 230 -23.90 4.92 4.89
CA SER A 230 -22.95 4.05 5.59
C SER A 230 -22.16 3.21 4.57
N HIS A 231 -22.84 2.58 3.61
CA HIS A 231 -22.23 1.76 2.55
C HIS A 231 -21.24 2.54 1.69
N ARG A 232 -21.54 3.81 1.40
CA ARG A 232 -20.65 4.70 0.63
C ARG A 232 -19.34 4.99 1.36
N GLN A 233 -19.35 4.96 2.69
CA GLN A 233 -18.14 5.17 3.50
C GLN A 233 -17.43 3.84 3.78
N LEU A 234 -18.17 2.86 4.31
CA LEU A 234 -17.69 1.53 4.65
C LEU A 234 -18.61 0.46 4.07
N SER A 235 -18.05 -0.46 3.29
CA SER A 235 -18.82 -1.52 2.63
C SER A 235 -19.62 -2.36 3.65
N LEU A 236 -20.83 -2.81 3.27
CA LEU A 236 -21.63 -3.74 4.09
C LEU A 236 -20.90 -5.07 4.32
N ARG A 237 -19.91 -5.38 3.47
CA ARG A 237 -18.97 -6.48 3.65
C ARG A 237 -18.24 -6.40 5.00
N VAL A 238 -17.88 -5.21 5.48
CA VAL A 238 -17.23 -5.02 6.78
C VAL A 238 -18.13 -5.56 7.89
N THR A 239 -19.41 -5.16 7.89
CA THR A 239 -20.40 -5.65 8.86
C THR A 239 -20.57 -7.16 8.79
N LYS A 240 -20.68 -7.72 7.57
CA LYS A 240 -20.76 -9.17 7.36
C LYS A 240 -19.53 -9.89 7.94
N GLU A 241 -18.32 -9.41 7.64
CA GLU A 241 -17.08 -10.03 8.11
C GLU A 241 -16.95 -9.98 9.65
N ILE A 242 -17.37 -8.88 10.27
CA ILE A 242 -17.42 -8.76 11.74
C ILE A 242 -18.35 -9.81 12.34
N PHE A 243 -19.56 -9.98 11.79
CA PHE A 243 -20.48 -11.03 12.24
C PHE A 243 -19.98 -12.45 12.01
N MET A 244 -19.11 -12.65 11.00
CA MET A 244 -18.41 -13.92 10.77
C MET A 244 -17.19 -14.12 11.69
N GLY A 245 -17.00 -13.26 12.69
CA GLY A 245 -15.94 -13.38 13.69
C GLY A 245 -14.61 -12.74 13.30
N LYS A 246 -14.52 -12.04 12.16
CA LYS A 246 -13.31 -11.28 11.81
C LYS A 246 -13.16 -10.08 12.73
N GLN A 247 -11.94 -9.79 13.17
CA GLN A 247 -11.66 -8.59 13.96
C GLN A 247 -12.07 -7.33 13.19
N ALA A 248 -12.84 -6.44 13.83
CA ALA A 248 -13.40 -5.25 13.19
C ALA A 248 -12.36 -4.35 12.53
N GLY A 249 -11.20 -4.15 13.18
CA GLY A 249 -10.10 -3.36 12.63
C GLY A 249 -9.57 -3.93 11.31
N LEU A 250 -9.41 -5.25 11.22
CA LEU A 250 -8.97 -5.92 10.00
C LEU A 250 -10.03 -5.93 8.91
N ALA A 251 -11.31 -6.00 9.27
CA ALA A 251 -12.40 -5.92 8.31
C ALA A 251 -12.42 -4.52 7.65
N VAL A 252 -12.34 -3.47 8.47
CA VAL A 252 -12.26 -2.08 7.99
C VAL A 252 -10.99 -1.84 7.19
N PHE A 253 -9.83 -2.21 7.72
CA PHE A 253 -8.54 -2.05 7.03
C PHE A 253 -8.56 -2.74 5.66
N GLY A 254 -8.98 -4.01 5.61
CA GLY A 254 -9.07 -4.75 4.35
C GLY A 254 -10.00 -4.10 3.33
N ALA A 255 -11.18 -3.62 3.76
CA ALA A 255 -12.11 -2.92 2.87
C ALA A 255 -11.56 -1.56 2.39
N SER A 256 -10.86 -0.82 3.25
CA SER A 256 -10.21 0.45 2.89
C SER A 256 -9.09 0.23 1.87
N MET A 257 -8.25 -0.80 2.06
CA MET A 257 -7.18 -1.14 1.11
C MET A 257 -7.74 -1.66 -0.21
N GLU A 258 -8.79 -2.50 -0.18
CA GLU A 258 -9.48 -2.94 -1.39
C GLU A 258 -10.00 -1.74 -2.18
N ARG A 259 -10.66 -0.79 -1.50
CA ARG A 259 -11.16 0.44 -2.11
C ARG A 259 -10.02 1.29 -2.67
N LEU A 260 -8.96 1.51 -1.89
CA LEU A 260 -7.77 2.28 -2.27
C LEU A 260 -7.16 1.74 -3.56
N TYR A 261 -6.96 0.44 -3.67
CA TYR A 261 -6.23 -0.14 -4.80
C TYR A 261 -7.08 -0.37 -6.04
N GLN A 262 -8.42 -0.27 -6.00
CA GLN A 262 -9.26 -0.54 -7.18
C GLN A 262 -8.82 0.25 -8.44
N PRO A 263 -8.59 1.58 -8.40
CA PRO A 263 -8.16 2.31 -9.58
C PRO A 263 -6.76 1.91 -10.07
N MET A 264 -5.85 1.61 -9.14
CA MET A 264 -4.50 1.12 -9.49
C MET A 264 -4.58 -0.27 -10.14
N ILE A 265 -5.38 -1.19 -9.62
CA ILE A 265 -5.59 -2.52 -10.24
C ILE A 265 -6.15 -2.38 -11.66
N LYS A 266 -7.12 -1.48 -11.84
CA LYS A 266 -7.69 -1.18 -13.15
C LYS A 266 -6.62 -0.64 -14.10
N LYS A 267 -5.87 0.38 -13.68
CA LYS A 267 -4.77 0.97 -14.47
C LYS A 267 -3.69 -0.06 -14.82
N ALA A 268 -3.31 -0.89 -13.86
CA ALA A 268 -2.32 -1.95 -14.09
C ALA A 268 -2.78 -2.97 -15.12
N LYS A 269 -4.07 -3.32 -15.12
CA LYS A 269 -4.64 -4.19 -16.15
C LYS A 269 -4.65 -3.52 -17.53
N GLU A 270 -5.02 -2.25 -17.60
CA GLU A 270 -5.07 -1.48 -18.86
C GLU A 270 -3.68 -1.32 -19.48
N ASP A 271 -2.68 -1.02 -18.66
CA ASP A 271 -1.33 -0.71 -19.09
C ASP A 271 -0.37 -1.91 -19.03
N ASN A 272 -0.88 -3.10 -18.71
CA ASN A 272 -0.09 -4.31 -18.56
C ASN A 272 1.05 -4.21 -17.50
N ILE A 273 0.79 -3.51 -16.40
CA ILE A 273 1.72 -3.31 -15.30
C ILE A 273 1.62 -4.49 -14.32
N PRO A 274 2.74 -5.14 -13.93
CA PRO A 274 2.71 -6.20 -12.94
C PRO A 274 2.41 -5.65 -11.54
N ILE A 275 1.73 -6.46 -10.73
CA ILE A 275 1.36 -6.13 -9.35
C ILE A 275 1.98 -7.16 -8.40
N LEU A 276 2.69 -6.67 -7.39
CA LEU A 276 3.02 -7.41 -6.17
C LEU A 276 1.96 -7.10 -5.09
N ASP A 277 1.01 -8.03 -4.93
CA ASP A 277 -0.16 -7.89 -4.04
C ASP A 277 0.14 -8.40 -2.63
N LEU A 278 0.99 -7.67 -1.88
CA LEU A 278 1.37 -8.04 -0.52
C LEU A 278 0.17 -8.24 0.44
N PRO A 279 -0.97 -7.52 0.36
CA PRO A 279 -2.14 -7.79 1.20
C PRO A 279 -2.65 -9.24 1.19
N ASN A 280 -2.41 -9.98 0.11
CA ASN A 280 -2.84 -11.37 -0.06
C ASN A 280 -1.69 -12.36 0.09
N LEU A 281 -0.43 -11.91 0.08
CA LEU A 281 0.75 -12.76 0.27
C LEU A 281 1.21 -12.79 1.73
N PHE A 282 1.08 -11.68 2.44
CA PHE A 282 1.48 -11.58 3.84
C PHE A 282 0.37 -12.09 4.76
N ASN A 283 0.71 -13.04 5.63
CA ASN A 283 -0.18 -13.51 6.67
C ASN A 283 -0.13 -12.54 7.87
N PRO A 284 -1.21 -11.80 8.21
CA PRO A 284 -1.21 -10.86 9.34
C PRO A 284 -1.08 -11.55 10.72
N MET A 285 -1.18 -12.87 10.77
CA MET A 285 -1.00 -13.68 11.99
C MET A 285 0.44 -14.21 12.14
N ASP A 286 1.30 -14.04 11.15
CA ASP A 286 2.68 -14.55 11.17
C ASP A 286 3.63 -13.39 11.52
N PRO A 287 4.25 -13.35 12.71
CA PRO A 287 5.01 -12.18 13.15
C PRO A 287 6.36 -12.11 12.45
N THR A 288 6.78 -13.21 11.82
CA THR A 288 8.12 -13.35 11.26
C THR A 288 8.38 -12.30 10.18
N PHE A 289 7.34 -11.84 9.48
CA PHE A 289 7.46 -10.84 8.42
C PHE A 289 7.35 -9.39 8.87
N TYR A 290 7.04 -9.13 10.14
CA TYR A 290 6.70 -7.79 10.62
C TYR A 290 7.65 -7.27 11.69
N LYS A 291 7.81 -5.96 11.66
CA LYS A 291 8.39 -5.12 12.68
C LYS A 291 7.42 -3.98 12.95
N CYS A 292 7.22 -3.63 14.21
CA CYS A 292 6.42 -2.47 14.59
C CYS A 292 5.05 -2.38 13.88
N GLU A 293 4.30 -3.49 13.77
CA GLU A 293 2.95 -3.61 13.15
C GLU A 293 2.90 -3.43 11.63
N ILE A 294 3.58 -2.45 11.05
CA ILE A 294 3.47 -2.11 9.61
C ILE A 294 4.78 -2.11 8.84
N GLU A 295 5.92 -2.35 9.48
CA GLU A 295 7.24 -2.30 8.86
C GLU A 295 7.74 -3.72 8.59
N PRO A 296 8.49 -3.98 7.51
CA PRO A 296 8.93 -5.34 7.22
C PRO A 296 10.13 -5.69 8.11
N SER A 297 10.10 -6.89 8.70
CA SER A 297 11.29 -7.47 9.33
C SER A 297 12.36 -7.79 8.28
N ARG A 298 13.52 -8.29 8.68
CA ARG A 298 14.54 -8.79 7.75
C ARG A 298 13.98 -9.91 6.87
N GLU A 299 13.21 -10.84 7.44
CA GLU A 299 12.56 -11.94 6.72
C GLU A 299 11.44 -11.44 5.81
N GLY A 300 10.65 -10.46 6.27
CA GLY A 300 9.62 -9.79 5.47
C GLY A 300 10.21 -9.08 4.26
N GLY A 301 11.31 -8.35 4.48
CA GLY A 301 12.07 -7.72 3.40
C GLY A 301 12.58 -8.74 2.38
N ARG A 302 13.07 -9.91 2.88
CA ARG A 302 13.64 -10.95 2.01
C ARG A 302 12.56 -11.51 1.11
N PHE A 303 11.40 -11.79 1.70
CA PHE A 303 10.25 -12.29 0.98
C PHE A 303 9.77 -11.29 -0.09
N ILE A 304 9.70 -9.98 0.22
CA ILE A 304 9.38 -8.94 -0.76
C ILE A 304 10.40 -8.96 -1.91
N ALA A 305 11.69 -8.97 -1.59
CA ALA A 305 12.79 -9.00 -2.57
C ALA A 305 12.72 -10.22 -3.49
N GLU A 306 12.45 -11.41 -2.95
CA GLU A 306 12.28 -12.65 -3.72
C GLU A 306 11.10 -12.55 -4.71
N GLN A 307 9.96 -12.02 -4.27
CA GLN A 307 8.79 -11.84 -5.15
C GLN A 307 9.06 -10.82 -6.26
N LEU A 308 9.68 -9.68 -5.93
CA LEU A 308 10.07 -8.67 -6.92
C LEU A 308 11.07 -9.21 -7.94
N ALA A 309 12.11 -9.92 -7.49
CA ALA A 309 13.07 -10.56 -8.37
C ALA A 309 12.41 -11.56 -9.32
N GLY A 310 11.43 -12.33 -8.82
CA GLY A 310 10.62 -13.24 -9.63
C GLY A 310 9.80 -12.53 -10.71
N ILE A 311 9.20 -11.38 -10.40
CA ILE A 311 8.46 -10.55 -11.37
C ILE A 311 9.42 -10.04 -12.45
N ILE A 312 10.54 -9.43 -12.05
CA ILE A 312 11.52 -8.82 -12.95
C ILE A 312 12.12 -9.85 -13.91
N LYS A 313 12.63 -10.98 -13.39
CA LYS A 313 13.21 -12.05 -14.21
C LYS A 313 12.22 -12.64 -15.22
N ARG A 314 10.92 -12.72 -14.87
CA ARG A 314 9.87 -13.16 -15.79
C ARG A 314 9.56 -12.14 -16.89
N TYR A 315 9.70 -10.85 -16.60
CA TYR A 315 9.55 -9.81 -17.62
C TYR A 315 10.72 -9.83 -18.61
N ASP A 316 11.95 -10.03 -18.12
CA ASP A 316 13.13 -10.13 -18.98
C ASP A 316 13.16 -11.43 -19.81
N SER A 317 12.63 -12.55 -19.30
CA SER A 317 12.60 -13.81 -20.04
C SER A 317 11.53 -13.89 -21.13
N ARG A 318 10.57 -12.94 -21.16
CA ARG A 318 9.53 -12.92 -22.19
C ARG A 318 10.11 -12.47 -23.52
N VAL A 319 10.21 -13.42 -24.45
CA VAL A 319 10.19 -13.11 -25.88
C VAL A 319 8.85 -12.40 -26.14
N PRO A 320 8.82 -11.19 -26.72
CA PRO A 320 7.58 -10.45 -26.94
C PRO A 320 6.66 -11.26 -27.86
N THR A 321 5.67 -11.93 -27.26
CA THR A 321 4.61 -12.64 -27.96
C THR A 321 3.28 -12.09 -27.47
N ALA A 322 2.41 -11.74 -28.42
CA ALA A 322 1.32 -10.78 -28.24
C ALA A 322 0.11 -11.24 -27.40
N THR A 323 0.17 -12.37 -26.67
CA THR A 323 -1.06 -13.08 -26.26
C THR A 323 -1.14 -13.65 -24.84
N THR A 324 -0.26 -13.34 -23.88
CA THR A 324 -0.33 -13.93 -22.52
C THR A 324 -0.56 -12.90 -21.41
N PHE A 325 -1.83 -12.56 -21.18
CA PHE A 325 -2.26 -11.69 -20.07
C PHE A 325 -3.17 -12.32 -19.00
N GLU A 326 -3.58 -13.58 -19.15
CA GLU A 326 -4.67 -14.11 -18.31
C GLU A 326 -4.33 -14.55 -16.88
N ASN A 327 -3.07 -14.52 -16.40
CA ASN A 327 -2.74 -15.09 -15.08
C ASN A 327 -1.73 -14.30 -14.22
N TRP A 328 -1.72 -12.97 -14.29
CA TRP A 328 -0.73 -12.15 -13.55
C TRP A 328 -1.13 -11.68 -12.15
N ARG A 329 -2.23 -12.21 -11.60
CA ARG A 329 -2.21 -12.38 -10.14
C ARG A 329 -1.20 -13.49 -9.90
N VAL A 330 -0.07 -13.20 -9.25
CA VAL A 330 0.57 -14.23 -8.44
C VAL A 330 -0.52 -14.65 -7.45
N LYS A 331 -1.34 -15.63 -7.86
CA LYS A 331 -2.20 -16.35 -6.94
C LYS A 331 -1.19 -16.90 -5.95
N ALA A 332 -1.23 -16.39 -4.72
CA ALA A 332 -0.73 -17.14 -3.58
C ALA A 332 -1.23 -18.58 -3.79
N LEU A 333 -0.29 -19.52 -3.84
CA LEU A 333 -0.57 -20.95 -3.92
C LEU A 333 -1.60 -21.35 -2.85
#